data_AF-A0A7S0F8P4-F1
#
_entry.id   AF-A0A7S0F8P4-F1
#
_cell.length_a   1.000
_cell.length_b   1.000
_cell.length_c   1.000
_cell.angle_alpha   90.00
_cell.angle_beta   90.00
_cell.angle_gamma   90.00
#
_symmetry.space_group_name_H-M   'P 1'
#
loop_
_entity.id
_entity.type
_entity.pdbx_description
1 polymer ?
#
loop_
_entity_poly.entity_id
_entity_poly.type
_entity_poly.pdbx_seq_one_letter_code
_entity_poly.pdbx_strand_id
1 'polypeptide(L)'
;RATPPYVARSHIHLARRDANGTTKFATAFWVTPVGVGRSRFLSAAVGRLPFKFPRWMVHLNLLRFLDQDTYLLATQQKHLLAAEAEGCPAGTRRGAYVYRSPTERLLVRLGRFFDAALPSVPNRAAALRAFGGAGAALAATPPREAVLDRYAQHTAICPDSQGFVRNCRAVALLAASSGSAALATAVVPGLAGGGLCFGLLALAALSCAAALAAQRLGAEFGGFRYSTRHRNRDLRKIPAVYPDGLASAGRLQRA
;
A
#
# COMPACT_ATOMS: atom_id res chain seq x y z
N ARG A 1 -15.67 -11.02 -33.02
CA ARG A 1 -14.20 -11.08 -32.90
C ARG A 1 -13.85 -11.46 -31.47
N ALA A 2 -13.45 -12.71 -31.22
CA ALA A 2 -13.02 -13.16 -29.90
C ALA A 2 -11.51 -12.96 -29.80
N THR A 3 -11.09 -11.98 -29.00
CA THR A 3 -9.69 -11.84 -28.60
C THR A 3 -9.42 -12.93 -27.55
N PRO A 4 -8.42 -13.82 -27.72
CA PRO A 4 -8.13 -14.83 -26.72
C PRO A 4 -7.75 -14.13 -25.40
N PRO A 5 -8.39 -14.44 -24.27
CA PRO A 5 -7.95 -13.91 -22.99
C PRO A 5 -6.71 -14.67 -22.57
N TYR A 6 -5.53 -14.22 -23.03
CA TYR A 6 -4.31 -14.53 -22.31
C TYR A 6 -4.34 -13.75 -20.99
N VAL A 7 -4.91 -14.37 -19.96
CA VAL A 7 -4.79 -13.85 -18.60
C VAL A 7 -3.42 -14.30 -18.10
N ALA A 8 -2.44 -13.40 -18.16
CA ALA A 8 -1.16 -13.61 -17.51
C ALA A 8 -1.42 -14.07 -16.06
N ARG A 9 -0.66 -15.06 -15.57
CA ARG A 9 -0.84 -15.67 -14.23
C ARG A 9 -0.77 -14.67 -13.06
N SER A 10 -0.44 -13.41 -13.33
CA SER A 10 -0.30 -12.32 -12.38
C SER A 10 -1.30 -11.16 -12.58
N HIS A 11 -2.33 -11.35 -13.39
CA HIS A 11 -3.43 -10.40 -13.58
C HIS A 11 -4.68 -10.86 -12.83
N ILE A 12 -5.16 -10.01 -11.93
CA ILE A 12 -6.42 -10.21 -11.21
C ILE A 12 -7.32 -9.02 -11.52
N HIS A 13 -8.52 -9.26 -12.05
CA HIS A 13 -9.53 -8.22 -12.20
C HIS A 13 -10.77 -8.56 -11.38
N LEU A 14 -11.39 -7.54 -10.81
CA LEU A 14 -12.65 -7.64 -10.10
C LEU A 14 -13.62 -6.66 -10.74
N ALA A 15 -14.77 -7.17 -11.14
CA ALA A 15 -15.85 -6.37 -11.70
C ALA A 15 -17.18 -6.92 -11.18
N ARG A 16 -18.06 -6.03 -10.73
CA ARG A 16 -19.44 -6.40 -10.39
C ARG A 16 -20.31 -6.14 -11.59
N ARG A 17 -20.87 -7.21 -12.17
CA ARG A 17 -21.88 -7.14 -13.22
C ARG A 17 -23.27 -7.13 -12.60
N ASP A 18 -24.16 -6.33 -13.14
CA ASP A 18 -25.59 -6.42 -12.83
C ASP A 18 -26.27 -7.56 -13.60
N ALA A 19 -27.57 -7.74 -13.38
CA ALA A 19 -28.38 -8.75 -14.09
C ALA A 19 -28.36 -8.56 -15.62
N ASN A 20 -28.08 -7.34 -16.09
CA ASN A 20 -28.01 -6.98 -17.51
C ASN A 20 -26.58 -7.10 -18.06
N GLY A 21 -25.63 -7.63 -17.28
CA GLY A 21 -24.24 -7.81 -17.66
C GLY A 21 -23.40 -6.53 -17.69
N THR A 22 -23.96 -5.39 -17.25
CA THR A 22 -23.27 -4.09 -17.22
C THR A 22 -22.42 -3.95 -15.96
N THR A 23 -21.25 -3.33 -16.12
CA THR A 23 -20.29 -3.13 -15.03
C THR A 23 -20.24 -1.66 -14.64
N LYS A 24 -20.62 -1.34 -13.40
CA LYS A 24 -20.50 0.02 -12.86
C LYS A 24 -19.08 0.35 -12.40
N PHE A 25 -18.30 -0.66 -12.03
CA PHE A 25 -16.94 -0.52 -11.56
C PHE A 25 -16.13 -1.78 -11.88
N ALA A 26 -14.94 -1.59 -12.43
CA ALA A 26 -13.94 -2.61 -12.64
C ALA A 26 -12.61 -2.14 -12.04
N THR A 27 -11.95 -3.02 -11.29
CA THR A 27 -10.57 -2.82 -10.86
C THR A 27 -9.73 -3.96 -11.40
N ALA A 28 -8.50 -3.67 -11.75
CA ALA A 28 -7.53 -4.65 -12.21
C ALA A 28 -6.19 -4.40 -11.52
N PHE A 29 -5.54 -5.50 -11.17
CA PHE A 29 -4.28 -5.56 -10.48
C PHE A 29 -3.34 -6.44 -11.30
N TRP A 30 -2.11 -5.98 -11.48
CA TRP A 30 -1.06 -6.74 -12.13
C TRP A 30 0.16 -6.78 -11.25
N VAL A 31 0.80 -7.95 -11.18
CA VAL A 31 2.13 -8.10 -10.58
C VAL A 31 3.10 -8.49 -11.68
N THR A 32 4.04 -7.62 -11.98
CA THR A 32 5.04 -7.89 -13.03
C THR A 32 6.39 -8.18 -12.37
N PRO A 33 7.04 -9.32 -12.61
CA PRO A 33 8.39 -9.55 -12.12
C PRO A 33 9.34 -8.55 -12.79
N VAL A 34 10.20 -7.91 -11.99
CA VAL A 34 11.23 -6.97 -12.50
C VAL A 34 12.66 -7.45 -12.16
N GLY A 35 12.76 -8.57 -11.46
CA GLY A 35 14.01 -9.20 -11.03
C GLY A 35 13.74 -10.29 -10.01
N VAL A 36 14.78 -11.03 -9.62
CA VAL A 36 14.66 -12.04 -8.56
C VAL A 36 14.29 -11.35 -7.24
N GLY A 37 13.23 -11.82 -6.58
CA GLY A 37 12.71 -11.22 -5.34
C GLY A 37 12.11 -9.82 -5.52
N ARG A 38 11.93 -9.33 -6.76
CA ARG A 38 11.40 -7.99 -7.03
C ARG A 38 10.22 -8.08 -7.99
N SER A 39 9.12 -7.44 -7.60
CA SER A 39 7.94 -7.31 -8.45
C SER A 39 7.43 -5.87 -8.43
N ARG A 40 6.77 -5.48 -9.52
CA ARG A 40 6.04 -4.22 -9.62
C ARG A 40 4.56 -4.53 -9.55
N PHE A 41 3.91 -3.95 -8.55
CA PHE A 41 2.47 -3.94 -8.44
C PHE A 41 1.90 -2.76 -9.24
N LEU A 42 0.93 -3.04 -10.08
CA LEU A 42 0.20 -2.06 -10.88
C LEU A 42 -1.28 -2.22 -10.58
N SER A 43 -2.01 -1.11 -10.55
CA SER A 43 -3.45 -1.11 -10.33
C SER A 43 -4.10 -0.07 -11.23
N ALA A 44 -5.29 -0.41 -11.74
CA ALA A 44 -6.14 0.51 -12.45
C ALA A 44 -7.60 0.24 -12.05
N ALA A 45 -8.35 1.30 -11.83
CA ALA A 45 -9.76 1.23 -11.53
C ALA A 45 -10.54 2.16 -12.47
N VAL A 46 -11.63 1.65 -13.03
CA VAL A 46 -12.53 2.37 -13.92
C VAL A 46 -13.94 2.20 -13.39
N GLY A 47 -14.65 3.30 -13.17
CA GLY A 47 -16.03 3.26 -12.68
C GLY A 47 -16.87 4.40 -13.21
N ARG A 48 -18.16 4.11 -13.40
CA ARG A 48 -19.20 5.12 -13.63
C ARG A 48 -19.67 5.64 -12.27
N LEU A 49 -18.85 6.51 -11.68
CA LEU A 49 -19.18 7.19 -10.43
C LEU A 49 -19.88 8.51 -10.74
N PRO A 50 -20.85 8.96 -9.91
CA PRO A 50 -21.57 10.21 -10.15
C PRO A 50 -20.68 11.46 -10.02
N PHE A 51 -19.44 11.30 -9.56
CA PHE A 51 -18.44 12.35 -9.42
C PHE A 51 -17.04 11.85 -9.78
N LYS A 52 -16.21 12.76 -10.30
CA LYS A 52 -14.81 12.49 -10.63
C LYS A 52 -13.95 12.67 -9.39
N PHE A 53 -13.36 11.58 -8.90
CA PHE A 53 -12.35 11.67 -7.86
C PHE A 53 -11.01 12.13 -8.46
N PRO A 54 -10.36 13.16 -7.89
CA PRO A 54 -8.98 13.47 -8.18
C PRO A 54 -8.08 12.22 -8.10
N ARG A 55 -7.28 12.00 -9.15
CA ARG A 55 -6.40 10.81 -9.28
C ARG A 55 -5.46 10.65 -8.08
N TRP A 56 -4.94 11.75 -7.54
CA TRP A 56 -4.07 11.73 -6.37
C TRP A 56 -4.76 11.09 -5.15
N MET A 57 -6.06 11.31 -4.92
CA MET A 57 -6.76 10.66 -3.79
C MET A 57 -6.81 9.14 -3.96
N VAL A 58 -7.04 8.68 -5.19
CA VAL A 58 -7.02 7.25 -5.52
C VAL A 58 -5.64 6.66 -5.27
N HIS A 59 -4.58 7.34 -5.73
CA HIS A 59 -3.19 6.93 -5.47
C HIS A 59 -2.89 6.87 -3.97
N LEU A 60 -3.29 7.89 -3.20
CA LEU A 60 -3.03 7.94 -1.77
C LEU A 60 -3.71 6.77 -1.02
N ASN A 61 -4.96 6.46 -1.35
CA ASN A 61 -5.65 5.32 -0.75
C ASN A 61 -4.97 4.00 -1.11
N LEU A 62 -4.53 3.85 -2.37
CA LEU A 62 -3.80 2.66 -2.80
C LEU A 62 -2.45 2.52 -2.09
N LEU A 63 -1.69 3.60 -1.94
CA LEU A 63 -0.42 3.60 -1.21
C LEU A 63 -0.62 3.20 0.25
N ARG A 64 -1.64 3.74 0.92
CA ARG A 64 -1.98 3.37 2.30
C ARG A 64 -2.36 1.90 2.43
N PHE A 65 -3.11 1.37 1.48
CA PHE A 65 -3.45 -0.05 1.42
C PHE A 65 -2.19 -0.91 1.26
N LEU A 66 -1.34 -0.57 0.30
CA LEU A 66 -0.09 -1.31 0.05
C LEU A 66 0.87 -1.26 1.24
N ASP A 67 0.96 -0.15 1.97
CA ASP A 67 1.85 -0.03 3.12
C ASP A 67 1.54 -1.04 4.24
N GLN A 68 0.28 -1.47 4.36
CA GLN A 68 -0.14 -2.44 5.37
C GLN A 68 0.49 -3.81 5.09
N ASP A 69 0.45 -4.25 3.84
CA ASP A 69 0.88 -5.59 3.43
C ASP A 69 2.35 -5.65 3.01
N THR A 70 2.90 -4.58 2.45
CA THR A 70 4.25 -4.58 1.85
C THR A 70 5.35 -4.99 2.84
N TYR A 71 5.27 -4.51 4.08
CA TYR A 71 6.26 -4.91 5.09
C TYR A 71 6.08 -6.35 5.56
N LEU A 72 4.83 -6.82 5.65
CA LEU A 72 4.55 -8.22 5.98
C LEU A 72 5.16 -9.14 4.91
N LEU A 73 4.95 -8.82 3.64
CA LEU A 73 5.55 -9.51 2.51
C LEU A 73 7.08 -9.51 2.60
N ALA A 74 7.70 -8.36 2.90
CA ALA A 74 9.15 -8.26 3.04
C ALA A 74 9.72 -9.15 4.16
N THR A 75 8.97 -9.34 5.26
CA THR A 75 9.36 -10.23 6.36
C THR A 75 9.14 -11.71 6.07
N GLN A 76 8.08 -12.06 5.33
CA GLN A 76 7.65 -13.44 5.12
C GLN A 76 8.29 -14.08 3.88
N GLN A 77 8.60 -13.30 2.84
CA GLN A 77 9.09 -13.80 1.55
C GLN A 77 10.34 -14.68 1.68
N LYS A 78 11.23 -14.37 2.63
CA LYS A 78 12.49 -15.12 2.82
C LYS A 78 12.24 -16.57 3.22
N HIS A 79 11.22 -16.85 4.03
CA HIS A 79 10.90 -18.20 4.47
C HIS A 79 10.34 -19.04 3.32
N LEU A 80 9.49 -18.42 2.47
CA LEU A 80 8.93 -19.08 1.30
C LEU A 80 10.00 -19.33 0.22
N LEU A 81 10.84 -18.33 -0.07
CA LEU A 81 11.89 -18.45 -1.07
C LEU A 81 13.00 -19.42 -0.64
N ALA A 82 13.28 -19.52 0.66
CA ALA A 82 14.18 -20.54 1.23
C ALA A 82 13.67 -21.95 0.93
N ALA A 83 12.42 -22.24 1.30
CA ALA A 83 11.80 -23.54 1.05
C ALA A 83 11.74 -23.86 -0.46
N GLU A 84 11.50 -22.87 -1.31
CA GLU A 84 11.51 -23.05 -2.77
C GLU A 84 12.90 -23.37 -3.33
N ALA A 85 13.96 -22.77 -2.78
CA ALA A 85 15.34 -23.02 -3.23
C ALA A 85 15.81 -24.45 -2.93
N GLU A 86 15.32 -25.04 -1.83
CA GLU A 86 15.56 -26.44 -1.45
C GLU A 86 14.81 -27.44 -2.34
N GLY A 87 13.89 -26.95 -3.17
CA GLY A 87 13.05 -27.77 -4.04
C GLY A 87 11.79 -28.19 -3.31
N CYS A 88 10.76 -27.34 -3.35
CA CYS A 88 9.46 -27.63 -2.76
C CYS A 88 8.77 -28.84 -3.44
N PRO A 89 8.62 -30.00 -2.78
CA PRO A 89 7.70 -31.04 -3.26
C PRO A 89 6.24 -30.54 -3.19
N ALA A 90 5.37 -31.09 -4.04
CA ALA A 90 3.96 -30.72 -4.09
C ALA A 90 3.31 -30.81 -2.69
N GLY A 91 2.60 -29.76 -2.28
CA GLY A 91 1.94 -29.68 -0.97
C GLY A 91 2.72 -28.98 0.14
N THR A 92 3.99 -28.60 -0.07
CA THR A 92 4.80 -27.85 0.93
C THR A 92 4.16 -26.53 1.32
N ARG A 93 3.52 -25.83 0.38
CA ARG A 93 2.86 -24.54 0.66
C ARG A 93 1.67 -24.67 1.61
N ARG A 94 1.11 -25.88 1.81
CA ARG A 94 0.04 -26.10 2.79
C ARG A 94 0.47 -25.70 4.20
N GLY A 95 1.72 -25.97 4.58
CA GLY A 95 2.28 -25.62 5.89
C GLY A 95 2.86 -24.19 5.98
N ALA A 96 2.95 -23.48 4.85
CA ALA A 96 3.52 -22.13 4.79
C ALA A 96 2.49 -21.02 5.07
N TYR A 97 1.20 -21.34 5.08
CA TYR A 97 0.11 -20.39 5.31
C TYR A 97 -0.59 -20.65 6.63
N VAL A 98 -0.95 -19.58 7.34
CA VAL A 98 -1.87 -19.64 8.47
C VAL A 98 -3.29 -19.44 7.93
N TYR A 99 -4.14 -20.44 8.09
CA TYR A 99 -5.53 -20.39 7.66
C TYR A 99 -6.38 -19.80 8.78
N ARG A 100 -7.29 -18.89 8.44
CA ARG A 100 -8.24 -18.32 9.40
C ARG A 100 -9.25 -19.36 9.91
N SER A 101 -9.57 -20.35 9.08
CA SER A 101 -10.49 -21.44 9.42
C SER A 101 -10.00 -22.75 8.81
N PRO A 102 -10.20 -23.91 9.48
CA PRO A 102 -10.00 -25.22 8.88
C PRO A 102 -10.81 -25.45 7.60
N THR A 103 -11.89 -24.70 7.39
CA THR A 103 -12.75 -24.78 6.20
C THR A 103 -12.30 -23.90 5.04
N GLU A 104 -11.23 -23.12 5.20
CA GLU A 104 -10.71 -22.21 4.17
C GLU A 104 -10.09 -23.00 3.01
N ARG A 105 -10.81 -23.08 1.89
CA ARG A 105 -10.38 -23.84 0.70
C ARG A 105 -9.62 -22.98 -0.32
N LEU A 106 -9.75 -21.65 -0.27
CA LEU A 106 -9.18 -20.77 -1.29
C LEU A 106 -7.65 -20.81 -1.26
N LEU A 107 -7.07 -20.61 -0.07
CA LEU A 107 -5.61 -20.60 0.11
C LEU A 107 -4.98 -21.97 -0.23
N VAL A 108 -5.68 -23.08 0.07
CA VAL A 108 -5.23 -24.42 -0.32
C VAL A 108 -5.20 -24.59 -1.84
N ARG A 109 -6.25 -24.14 -2.53
CA ARG A 109 -6.32 -24.19 -4.00
C ARG A 109 -5.26 -23.30 -4.64
N LEU A 110 -5.03 -22.12 -4.09
CA LEU A 110 -4.00 -21.20 -4.55
C LEU A 110 -2.59 -21.79 -4.34
N GLY A 111 -2.34 -22.42 -3.19
CA GLY A 111 -1.11 -23.14 -2.91
C GLY A 111 -0.86 -24.26 -3.93
N ARG A 112 -1.86 -25.09 -4.22
CA ARG A 112 -1.77 -26.15 -5.25
C ARG A 112 -1.48 -25.59 -6.64
N PHE A 113 -2.14 -24.48 -6.99
CA PHE A 113 -1.86 -23.80 -8.25
C PHE A 113 -0.39 -23.37 -8.33
N PHE A 114 0.15 -22.75 -7.28
CA PHE A 114 1.56 -22.35 -7.24
C PHE A 114 2.53 -23.54 -7.21
N ASP A 115 2.19 -24.63 -6.52
CA ASP A 115 2.94 -25.89 -6.51
C ASP A 115 3.08 -26.47 -7.91
N ALA A 116 2.05 -26.34 -8.76
CA ALA A 116 2.10 -26.77 -10.15
C ALA A 116 2.78 -25.74 -11.08
N ALA A 117 2.52 -24.45 -10.84
CA ALA A 117 2.88 -23.38 -11.76
C ALA A 117 4.33 -22.90 -11.63
N LEU A 118 4.90 -22.91 -10.43
CA LEU A 118 6.23 -22.35 -10.19
C LEU A 118 7.38 -23.27 -10.61
N PRO A 119 7.31 -24.61 -10.46
CA PRO A 119 8.31 -25.52 -11.03
C PRO A 119 8.36 -25.48 -12.56
N SER A 120 7.27 -25.10 -13.23
CA SER A 120 7.24 -24.95 -14.69
C SER A 120 8.03 -23.72 -15.19
N VAL A 121 8.54 -22.87 -14.29
CA VAL A 121 9.34 -21.71 -14.66
C VAL A 121 10.81 -22.14 -14.85
N PRO A 122 11.37 -22.01 -16.07
CA PRO A 122 12.74 -22.43 -16.35
C PRO A 122 13.73 -21.77 -15.39
N ASN A 123 14.71 -22.56 -14.93
CA ASN A 123 15.81 -22.11 -14.07
C ASN A 123 15.39 -21.46 -12.73
N ARG A 124 14.13 -21.57 -12.28
CA ARG A 124 13.68 -20.92 -11.03
C ARG A 124 14.52 -21.34 -9.82
N ALA A 125 14.64 -22.64 -9.57
CA ALA A 125 15.39 -23.14 -8.42
C ALA A 125 16.87 -22.76 -8.49
N ALA A 126 17.47 -22.87 -9.68
CA ALA A 126 18.86 -22.45 -9.91
C ALA A 126 19.04 -20.94 -9.68
N ALA A 127 18.13 -20.11 -10.17
CA ALA A 127 18.15 -18.66 -9.97
C ALA A 127 17.99 -18.28 -8.50
N LEU A 128 17.11 -18.97 -7.76
CA LEU A 128 16.95 -18.75 -6.31
C LEU A 128 18.22 -19.11 -5.55
N ARG A 129 18.87 -20.24 -5.87
CA ARG A 129 20.15 -20.64 -5.26
C ARG A 129 21.29 -19.68 -5.63
N ALA A 130 21.38 -19.25 -6.89
CA ALA A 130 22.38 -18.31 -7.36
C ALA A 130 22.23 -16.91 -6.73
N PHE A 131 21.01 -16.53 -6.37
CA PHE A 131 20.72 -15.31 -5.62
C PHE A 131 21.09 -15.42 -4.12
N GLY A 132 21.83 -16.47 -3.74
CA GLY A 132 22.24 -16.78 -2.38
C GLY A 132 21.34 -17.79 -1.65
N GLY A 133 20.33 -18.36 -2.31
CA GLY A 133 19.32 -19.18 -1.64
C GLY A 133 18.63 -18.41 -0.52
N ALA A 134 18.32 -19.09 0.59
CA ALA A 134 17.93 -18.48 1.87
C ALA A 134 19.03 -17.60 2.53
N GLY A 135 20.20 -17.43 1.90
CA GLY A 135 21.35 -16.70 2.40
C GLY A 135 21.24 -15.17 2.27
N ALA A 136 22.34 -14.49 2.61
CA ALA A 136 22.45 -13.07 3.00
C ALA A 136 21.56 -12.04 2.26
N ALA A 137 21.29 -12.20 0.96
CA ALA A 137 20.43 -11.31 0.17
C ALA A 137 18.94 -11.37 0.52
N LEU A 138 18.46 -12.48 1.08
CA LEU A 138 17.09 -12.66 1.61
C LEU A 138 17.04 -12.78 3.15
N ALA A 139 18.17 -13.04 3.79
CA ALA A 139 18.24 -13.25 5.25
C ALA A 139 17.93 -11.96 6.04
N ALA A 140 18.47 -10.82 5.60
CA ALA A 140 18.25 -9.53 6.23
C ALA A 140 17.00 -8.86 5.65
N THR A 141 15.92 -8.83 6.43
CA THR A 141 14.75 -8.01 6.10
C THR A 141 15.17 -6.54 6.15
N PRO A 142 14.99 -5.76 5.06
CA PRO A 142 15.36 -4.35 5.08
C PRO A 142 14.59 -3.59 6.16
N PRO A 143 15.14 -2.47 6.68
CA PRO A 143 14.43 -1.66 7.66
C PRO A 143 13.09 -1.18 7.08
N ARG A 144 12.09 -1.05 7.96
CA ARG A 144 10.72 -0.71 7.56
C ARG A 144 10.66 0.60 6.79
N GLU A 145 11.53 1.54 7.15
CA GLU A 145 11.75 2.84 6.53
C GLU A 145 12.10 2.70 5.05
N ALA A 146 12.97 1.76 4.69
CA ALA A 146 13.36 1.49 3.32
C ALA A 146 12.26 0.74 2.54
N VAL A 147 11.56 -0.20 3.21
CA VAL A 147 10.49 -1.00 2.59
C VAL A 147 9.24 -0.17 2.33
N LEU A 148 8.96 0.87 3.12
CA LEU A 148 7.76 1.70 3.01
C LEU A 148 8.07 3.13 2.56
N ASP A 149 9.17 3.32 1.83
CA ASP A 149 9.48 4.59 1.19
C ASP A 149 8.60 4.80 -0.06
N ARG A 150 7.43 5.42 0.15
CA ARG A 150 6.49 5.76 -0.92
C ARG A 150 7.12 6.64 -2.01
N TYR A 151 8.09 7.47 -1.65
CA TYR A 151 8.69 8.37 -2.62
C TYR A 151 9.49 7.60 -3.67
N ALA A 152 10.41 6.74 -3.22
CA ALA A 152 11.18 5.88 -4.12
C ALA A 152 10.30 4.88 -4.88
N GLN A 153 9.26 4.33 -4.24
CA GLN A 153 8.40 3.30 -4.85
C GLN A 153 7.40 3.82 -5.88
N HIS A 154 6.88 5.04 -5.69
CA HIS A 154 5.78 5.55 -6.50
C HIS A 154 5.94 7.03 -6.86
N THR A 155 6.10 7.93 -5.89
CA THR A 155 6.03 9.38 -6.14
C THR A 155 7.11 9.84 -7.12
N ALA A 156 8.32 9.30 -7.05
CA ALA A 156 9.40 9.62 -7.97
C ALA A 156 9.16 9.17 -9.42
N ILE A 157 8.16 8.30 -9.67
CA ILE A 157 7.88 7.71 -10.98
C ILE A 157 6.56 8.23 -11.56
N CYS A 158 5.60 8.61 -10.71
CA CYS A 158 4.25 9.00 -11.13
C CYS A 158 4.10 10.52 -11.32
N PRO A 159 3.91 11.03 -12.56
CA PRO A 159 3.81 12.47 -12.83
C PRO A 159 2.64 13.15 -12.09
N ASP A 160 1.51 12.47 -11.95
CA ASP A 160 0.34 12.98 -11.23
C ASP A 160 0.68 13.26 -9.76
N SER A 161 1.35 12.31 -9.11
CA SER A 161 1.75 12.41 -7.70
C SER A 161 2.85 13.47 -7.50
N GLN A 162 3.80 13.58 -8.43
CA GLN A 162 4.80 14.66 -8.41
C GLN A 162 4.15 16.03 -8.56
N GLY A 163 3.24 16.18 -9.52
CA GLY A 163 2.50 17.42 -9.74
C GLY A 163 1.70 17.82 -8.51
N PHE A 164 1.02 16.86 -7.88
CA PHE A 164 0.30 17.09 -6.63
C PHE A 164 1.24 17.58 -5.50
N VAL A 165 2.36 16.90 -5.27
CA VAL A 165 3.33 17.30 -4.23
C VAL A 165 3.88 18.69 -4.50
N ARG A 166 4.21 19.02 -5.75
CA ARG A 166 4.66 20.36 -6.15
C ARG A 166 3.60 21.41 -5.87
N ASN A 167 2.34 21.12 -6.20
CA ASN A 167 1.22 22.04 -5.94
C ASN A 167 1.00 22.23 -4.43
N CYS A 168 1.09 21.17 -3.62
CA CYS A 168 1.04 21.29 -2.17
C CYS A 168 2.15 22.20 -1.62
N ARG A 169 3.37 22.09 -2.14
CA ARG A 169 4.48 22.97 -1.75
C ARG A 169 4.21 24.43 -2.15
N ALA A 170 3.73 24.66 -3.37
CA ALA A 170 3.39 26.00 -3.84
C ALA A 170 2.27 26.63 -2.99
N VAL A 171 1.19 25.89 -2.72
CA VAL A 171 0.09 26.35 -1.85
C VAL A 171 0.59 26.64 -0.44
N ALA A 172 1.44 25.77 0.12
CA ALA A 172 2.00 25.98 1.44
C ALA A 172 2.84 27.26 1.53
N LEU A 173 3.68 27.52 0.53
CA LEU A 173 4.51 28.73 0.45
C LEU A 173 3.65 29.99 0.28
N LEU A 174 2.71 29.97 -0.67
CA LEU A 174 1.83 31.10 -0.92
C LEU A 174 0.96 31.42 0.29
N ALA A 175 0.34 30.41 0.91
CA ALA A 175 -0.48 30.60 2.09
C ALA A 175 0.35 31.05 3.31
N ALA A 176 1.55 30.50 3.51
CA ALA A 176 2.44 31.00 4.56
C ALA A 176 2.80 32.48 4.32
N SER A 177 3.15 32.85 3.09
CA SER A 177 3.51 34.24 2.75
C SER A 177 2.35 35.21 2.91
N SER A 178 1.13 34.86 2.45
CA SER A 178 -0.05 35.68 2.61
C SER A 178 -0.46 35.82 4.07
N GLY A 179 -0.34 34.73 4.84
CA GLY A 179 -0.63 34.75 6.28
C GLY A 179 0.35 35.60 7.06
N SER A 180 1.65 35.51 6.76
CA SER A 180 2.68 36.36 7.37
C SER A 180 2.49 37.83 7.03
N ALA A 181 2.16 38.16 5.78
CA ALA A 181 1.87 39.53 5.37
C ALA A 181 0.63 40.09 6.09
N ALA A 182 -0.46 39.33 6.13
CA ALA A 182 -1.69 39.73 6.82
C ALA A 182 -1.46 39.94 8.32
N LEU A 183 -0.71 39.04 8.97
CA LEU A 183 -0.33 39.18 10.38
C LEU A 183 0.53 40.42 10.61
N ALA A 184 1.54 40.65 9.77
CA ALA A 184 2.40 41.83 9.86
C ALA A 184 1.60 43.14 9.73
N THR A 185 0.65 43.23 8.80
CA THR A 185 -0.21 44.41 8.66
C THR A 185 -1.15 44.61 9.86
N ALA A 186 -1.67 43.52 10.45
CA ALA A 186 -2.59 43.60 11.59
C ALA A 186 -1.93 44.11 12.88
N VAL A 187 -0.63 43.84 13.07
CA VAL A 187 0.08 44.16 14.32
C VAL A 187 0.81 45.50 14.30
N VAL A 188 0.94 46.14 13.13
CA VAL A 188 1.60 47.46 13.03
C VAL A 188 0.59 48.56 13.41
N PRO A 189 0.87 49.34 14.47
CA PRO A 189 0.00 50.43 14.88
C PRO A 189 -0.23 51.45 13.75
N GLY A 190 -1.48 51.87 13.55
CA GLY A 190 -1.84 52.88 12.56
C GLY A 190 -2.05 52.39 11.13
N LEU A 191 -1.76 51.12 10.81
CA LEU A 191 -2.01 50.55 9.47
C LEU A 191 -3.38 49.91 9.28
N ALA A 192 -4.06 49.51 10.36
CA ALA A 192 -5.37 48.88 10.28
C ALA A 192 -6.34 49.41 11.35
N GLY A 193 -7.53 49.86 10.90
CA GLY A 193 -8.66 50.11 11.81
C GLY A 193 -9.21 48.82 12.41
N GLY A 194 -9.99 48.91 13.48
CA GLY A 194 -10.44 47.74 14.27
C GLY A 194 -11.07 46.61 13.42
N GLY A 195 -12.02 46.94 12.54
CA GLY A 195 -12.65 45.95 11.65
C GLY A 195 -11.69 45.30 10.63
N LEU A 196 -10.74 46.08 10.09
CA LEU A 196 -9.72 45.57 9.17
C LEU A 196 -8.73 44.65 9.89
N CYS A 197 -8.36 44.97 11.14
CA CYS A 197 -7.48 44.14 11.95
C CYS A 197 -8.08 42.74 12.17
N PHE A 198 -9.38 42.63 12.52
CA PHE A 198 -10.06 41.34 12.64
C PHE A 198 -10.03 40.53 11.32
N GLY A 199 -10.29 41.20 10.18
CA GLY A 199 -10.23 40.54 8.86
C GLY A 199 -8.84 40.01 8.52
N LEU A 200 -7.79 40.78 8.81
CA LEU A 200 -6.40 40.38 8.57
C LEU A 200 -5.96 39.23 9.49
N LEU A 201 -6.35 39.24 10.75
CA LEU A 201 -6.10 38.14 11.68
C LEU A 201 -6.82 36.85 11.23
N ALA A 202 -8.07 36.96 10.77
CA ALA A 202 -8.80 35.81 10.22
C ALA A 202 -8.11 35.25 8.96
N LEU A 203 -7.67 36.12 8.05
CA LEU A 203 -6.91 35.72 6.86
C LEU A 203 -5.59 35.04 7.24
N ALA A 204 -4.87 35.56 8.24
CA ALA A 204 -3.63 34.95 8.73
C ALA A 204 -3.88 33.54 9.29
N ALA A 205 -4.93 33.36 10.10
CA ALA A 205 -5.32 32.07 10.65
C ALA A 205 -5.72 31.06 9.54
N LEU A 206 -6.55 31.48 8.59
CA LEU A 206 -6.98 30.65 7.46
C LEU A 206 -5.80 30.26 6.57
N SER A 207 -4.88 31.18 6.31
CA SER A 207 -3.70 30.92 5.50
C SER A 207 -2.72 29.96 6.20
N CYS A 208 -2.56 30.09 7.52
CA CYS A 208 -1.80 29.12 8.32
C CYS A 208 -2.43 27.72 8.26
N ALA A 209 -3.76 27.63 8.43
CA ALA A 209 -4.48 26.36 8.32
C ALA A 209 -4.32 25.72 6.93
N ALA A 210 -4.43 26.52 5.86
CA ALA A 210 -4.22 26.07 4.49
C ALA A 210 -2.78 25.58 4.25
N ALA A 211 -1.78 26.30 4.76
CA ALA A 211 -0.38 25.90 4.66
C ALA A 211 -0.12 24.56 5.38
N LEU A 212 -0.61 24.41 6.61
CA LEU A 212 -0.49 23.17 7.37
C LEU A 212 -1.20 22.00 6.68
N ALA A 213 -2.40 22.22 6.14
CA ALA A 213 -3.14 21.21 5.39
C ALA A 213 -2.37 20.78 4.13
N ALA A 214 -1.86 21.73 3.36
CA ALA A 214 -1.09 21.45 2.15
C ALA A 214 0.21 20.71 2.46
N GLN A 215 0.95 21.10 3.51
CA GLN A 215 2.15 20.38 3.96
C GLN A 215 1.83 18.95 4.40
N ARG A 216 0.76 18.76 5.19
CA ARG A 216 0.34 17.43 5.64
C ARG A 216 -0.03 16.53 4.47
N LEU A 217 -0.82 17.03 3.53
CA LEU A 217 -1.22 16.31 2.32
C LEU A 217 -0.02 15.98 1.43
N GLY A 218 0.87 16.94 1.18
CA GLY A 218 2.08 16.71 0.38
C GLY A 218 3.00 15.67 1.01
N ALA A 219 3.16 15.71 2.34
CA ALA A 219 3.97 14.73 3.05
C ALA A 219 3.37 13.32 3.06
N GLU A 220 2.07 13.12 2.76
CA GLU A 220 1.50 11.78 2.57
C GLU A 220 2.09 11.06 1.34
N PHE A 221 2.57 11.81 0.36
CA PHE A 221 3.29 11.29 -0.81
C PHE A 221 4.82 11.32 -0.62
N GLY A 222 5.28 11.89 0.50
CA GLY A 222 6.67 11.83 0.95
C GLY A 222 7.02 10.45 1.49
N GLY A 223 8.25 10.31 2.00
CA GLY A 223 8.81 9.03 2.43
C GLY A 223 8.09 8.35 3.62
N PHE A 224 8.85 7.61 4.41
CA PHE A 224 8.31 6.73 5.45
C PHE A 224 7.35 7.43 6.45
N ARG A 225 6.09 6.97 6.51
CA ARG A 225 5.07 7.48 7.46
C ARG A 225 4.75 6.53 8.60
N TYR A 226 4.80 5.22 8.35
CA TYR A 226 4.27 4.23 9.28
C TYR A 226 5.37 3.62 10.15
N SER A 227 5.81 4.38 11.15
CA SER A 227 6.86 3.96 12.07
C SER A 227 6.47 2.74 12.92
N THR A 228 7.47 2.05 13.47
CA THR A 228 7.28 0.95 14.43
C THR A 228 6.38 1.36 15.60
N ARG A 229 6.46 2.63 16.05
CA ARG A 229 5.57 3.20 17.07
C ARG A 229 4.11 3.22 16.64
N HIS A 230 3.82 3.58 15.39
CA HIS A 230 2.46 3.57 14.82
C HIS A 230 1.91 2.14 14.77
N ARG A 231 2.71 1.20 14.26
CA ARG A 231 2.36 -0.23 14.26
C ARG A 231 2.01 -0.72 15.65
N ASN A 232 2.89 -0.50 16.64
CA ASN A 232 2.68 -0.99 18.00
C ASN A 232 1.47 -0.31 18.68
N ARG A 233 1.10 0.90 18.26
CA ARG A 233 -0.15 1.54 18.70
C ARG A 233 -1.37 0.86 18.09
N ASP A 234 -1.32 0.48 16.82
CA ASP A 234 -2.44 -0.18 16.15
C ASP A 234 -2.60 -1.64 16.59
N LEU A 235 -1.49 -2.36 16.81
CA LEU A 235 -1.50 -3.71 17.39
C LEU A 235 -2.15 -3.75 18.78
N ARG A 236 -2.01 -2.69 19.58
CA ARG A 236 -2.68 -2.57 20.89
C ARG A 236 -4.19 -2.44 20.80
N LYS A 237 -4.74 -2.08 19.63
CA LYS A 237 -6.18 -2.01 19.38
C LYS A 237 -6.76 -3.33 18.88
N ILE A 238 -5.89 -4.26 18.45
CA ILE A 238 -6.33 -5.58 18.02
C ILE A 238 -6.64 -6.36 19.30
N PRO A 239 -7.87 -6.85 19.50
CA PRO A 239 -8.17 -7.71 20.63
C PRO A 239 -7.24 -8.93 20.60
N ALA A 240 -6.64 -9.26 21.75
CA ALA A 240 -5.65 -10.33 21.87
C ALA A 240 -6.17 -11.70 21.44
N VAL A 241 -7.50 -11.86 21.40
CA VAL A 241 -8.20 -13.07 21.00
C VAL A 241 -9.39 -12.64 20.16
N TYR A 242 -9.42 -13.03 18.88
CA TYR A 242 -10.71 -13.21 18.22
C TYR A 242 -11.34 -14.44 18.89
N PRO A 243 -12.54 -14.34 19.49
CA PRO A 243 -13.26 -15.50 20.01
C PRO A 243 -13.80 -16.33 18.84
N ASP A 244 -12.93 -16.77 17.94
CA ASP A 244 -13.27 -17.65 16.83
C ASP A 244 -13.20 -19.09 17.38
N GLY A 245 -14.26 -19.48 18.11
CA GLY A 245 -14.80 -20.86 18.18
C GLY A 245 -13.96 -21.99 18.80
N LEU A 246 -12.70 -21.80 19.18
CA LEU A 246 -11.83 -22.88 19.71
C LEU A 246 -11.93 -23.10 21.23
N ALA A 247 -13.10 -22.84 21.83
CA ALA A 247 -13.41 -23.40 23.15
C ALA A 247 -13.63 -24.93 23.11
N SER A 248 -13.60 -25.57 21.93
CA SER A 248 -13.86 -27.00 21.74
C SER A 248 -12.62 -27.85 21.39
N ALA A 249 -11.43 -27.26 21.23
CA ALA A 249 -10.23 -28.00 20.81
C ALA A 249 -9.31 -28.44 21.97
N GLY A 250 -9.81 -28.51 23.21
CA GLY A 250 -9.09 -29.05 24.37
C GLY A 250 -8.93 -30.57 24.38
N ARG A 251 -9.03 -31.26 23.22
CA ARG A 251 -9.06 -32.72 23.16
C ARG A 251 -8.23 -33.33 22.02
N LEU A 252 -7.13 -32.69 21.62
CA LEU A 252 -6.12 -33.29 20.71
C LEU A 252 -4.68 -32.94 21.12
N GLN A 253 -4.37 -33.07 22.41
CA GLN A 253 -2.99 -33.29 22.88
C GLN A 253 -3.02 -34.49 23.82
N ARG A 254 -2.94 -35.69 23.22
CA ARG A 254 -2.46 -36.97 23.80
C ARG A 254 -2.66 -38.06 22.75
N ALA A 255 -1.66 -38.22 21.88
CA ALA A 255 -1.23 -39.45 21.22
C ALA A 255 0.08 -39.13 20.49
#